data_AF-A0AAE1QL43-F1
#
_entry.id   AF-A0AAE1QL43-F1
#
_cell.length_a   1.000
_cell.length_b   1.000
_cell.length_c   1.000
_cell.angle_alpha   90.00
_cell.angle_beta   90.00
_cell.angle_gamma   90.00
#
_symmetry.space_group_name_H-M   'P 1'
#
loop_
_entity.id
_entity.type
_entity.pdbx_description
1 polymer ?
#
loop_
_entity_poly.entity_id
_entity_poly.type
_entity_poly.pdbx_seq_one_letter_code
_entity_poly.pdbx_strand_id
1 'polypeptide(L)'
;MKTAFAMNRAKYGDKFHYELTRSRVSEQEKHNIKQRCYDFLHEAKNQLEKRLSHDIDTIGNLKYFDPKMCLNQLRKPFPSISATFDHLTDDITNASRKTSLLQIQYDKLLSVDWTQEFADGEVPSDAVTFWAYVHNYENAAGVKCFGELSQMVLYAHVLPLSNAFVERIFSYVTIIKSKIRNRLLLETMEAVVRIRSHLAGMQKCCKSFDVTNKMLSLFNSSMYTCQAKHAERTSTEPSTSAGSTAELHVTEQECQEDLEEVMKTVF
;
A
#
# COMPACT_ATOMS: atom_id res chain seq x y z
N MET A 1 -29.07 -8.63 -24.11
CA MET A 1 -28.15 -9.02 -25.21
C MET A 1 -26.70 -8.51 -25.05
N LYS A 2 -26.42 -7.41 -24.33
CA LYS A 2 -25.04 -6.92 -24.11
C LYS A 2 -24.19 -7.74 -23.11
N THR A 3 -24.80 -8.46 -22.16
CA THR A 3 -24.12 -9.24 -21.11
C THR A 3 -23.54 -10.57 -21.60
N ALA A 4 -24.26 -11.31 -22.44
CA ALA A 4 -23.80 -12.61 -22.96
C ALA A 4 -22.55 -12.48 -23.86
N PHE A 5 -22.38 -11.34 -24.54
CA PHE A 5 -21.23 -11.08 -25.39
C PHE A 5 -19.94 -10.75 -24.60
N ALA A 6 -20.08 -10.29 -23.34
CA ALA A 6 -18.95 -9.94 -22.48
C ALA A 6 -18.35 -11.17 -21.76
N MET A 7 -19.18 -12.15 -21.38
CA MET A 7 -18.73 -13.38 -20.72
C MET A 7 -17.71 -14.19 -21.54
N ASN A 8 -17.86 -14.23 -22.86
CA ASN A 8 -16.97 -14.97 -23.76
C ASN A 8 -15.61 -14.29 -24.00
N ARG A 9 -15.46 -13.02 -23.60
CA ARG A 9 -14.18 -12.28 -23.66
C ARG A 9 -13.43 -12.26 -22.34
N ALA A 10 -14.08 -12.61 -21.23
CA ALA A 10 -13.43 -12.70 -19.93
C ALA A 10 -12.42 -13.86 -19.94
N LYS A 11 -11.14 -13.54 -19.73
CA LYS A 11 -10.08 -14.54 -19.60
C LYS A 11 -10.07 -15.06 -18.18
N TYR A 12 -10.68 -16.21 -17.95
CA TYR A 12 -10.69 -16.88 -16.63
C TYR A 12 -9.37 -17.65 -16.34
N GLY A 13 -8.50 -17.78 -17.34
CA GLY A 13 -7.23 -18.50 -17.25
C GLY A 13 -7.34 -20.00 -17.52
N ASP A 14 -6.25 -20.61 -17.98
CA ASP A 14 -6.25 -22.00 -18.46
C ASP A 14 -6.55 -23.01 -17.36
N LYS A 15 -6.08 -22.74 -16.14
CA LYS A 15 -6.34 -23.58 -14.95
C LYS A 15 -7.83 -23.65 -14.60
N PHE A 16 -8.55 -22.54 -14.72
CA PHE A 16 -9.99 -22.50 -14.48
C PHE A 16 -10.75 -23.35 -15.49
N HIS A 17 -10.40 -23.22 -16.78
CA HIS A 17 -11.02 -24.02 -17.84
C HIS A 17 -10.70 -25.51 -17.71
N TYR A 18 -9.48 -25.85 -17.28
CA TYR A 18 -9.06 -27.22 -17.02
C TYR A 18 -9.89 -27.88 -15.91
N GLU A 19 -10.00 -27.24 -14.74
CA GLU A 19 -10.77 -27.80 -13.61
C GLU A 19 -12.28 -27.82 -13.89
N LEU A 20 -12.81 -26.83 -14.61
CA LEU A 20 -14.23 -26.82 -14.98
C LEU A 20 -14.58 -27.98 -15.92
N THR A 21 -13.68 -28.33 -16.84
CA THR A 21 -13.85 -29.47 -17.77
C THR A 21 -13.73 -30.81 -17.04
N ARG A 22 -12.84 -30.91 -16.05
CA ARG A 22 -12.63 -32.13 -15.25
C ARG A 22 -13.73 -32.38 -14.22
N SER A 23 -14.47 -31.34 -13.83
CA SER A 23 -15.56 -31.43 -12.87
C SER A 23 -16.77 -32.20 -13.43
N ARG A 24 -17.43 -32.99 -12.58
CA ARG A 24 -18.67 -33.74 -12.91
C ARG A 24 -19.94 -32.89 -12.81
N VAL A 25 -19.78 -31.57 -12.89
CA VAL A 25 -20.85 -30.58 -12.70
C VAL A 25 -21.70 -30.51 -13.97
N SER A 26 -23.00 -30.27 -13.84
CA SER A 26 -23.88 -30.16 -15.02
C SER A 26 -23.52 -28.95 -15.88
N GLU A 27 -23.82 -28.98 -17.18
CA GLU A 27 -23.53 -27.84 -18.06
C GLU A 27 -24.25 -26.55 -17.62
N GLN A 28 -25.43 -26.67 -17.03
CA GLN A 28 -26.18 -25.55 -16.46
C GLN A 28 -25.46 -24.93 -15.25
N GLU A 29 -24.94 -25.77 -14.35
CA GLU A 29 -24.17 -25.32 -13.20
C GLU A 29 -22.81 -24.75 -13.60
N LYS A 30 -22.14 -25.32 -14.62
CA LYS A 30 -20.92 -24.75 -15.20
C LYS A 30 -21.18 -23.35 -15.76
N HIS A 31 -22.33 -23.14 -16.42
CA HIS A 31 -22.73 -21.82 -16.89
C HIS A 31 -22.98 -20.86 -15.72
N ASN A 32 -23.69 -21.29 -14.68
CA ASN A 32 -23.92 -20.49 -13.48
C ASN A 32 -22.61 -20.13 -12.75
N ILE A 33 -21.65 -21.05 -12.66
CA ILE A 33 -20.33 -20.79 -12.08
C ILE A 33 -19.59 -19.72 -12.90
N LYS A 34 -19.55 -19.87 -14.23
CA LYS A 34 -18.94 -18.85 -15.10
C LYS A 34 -19.60 -17.49 -14.95
N GLN A 35 -20.94 -17.44 -14.86
CA GLN A 35 -21.69 -16.20 -14.66
C GLN A 35 -21.32 -15.55 -13.32
N ARG A 36 -21.29 -16.32 -12.23
CA ARG A 36 -20.88 -15.79 -10.90
C ARG A 36 -19.44 -15.30 -10.89
N CYS A 37 -18.52 -16.01 -11.54
CA CYS A 37 -17.13 -15.57 -11.68
C CYS A 37 -17.04 -14.29 -12.50
N TYR A 38 -17.81 -14.18 -13.59
CA TYR A 38 -17.88 -12.96 -14.38
C TYR A 38 -18.41 -11.79 -13.56
N ASP A 39 -19.54 -11.97 -12.87
CA ASP A 39 -20.17 -10.93 -12.04
C ASP A 39 -19.22 -10.47 -10.93
N PHE A 40 -18.51 -11.41 -10.31
CA PHE A 40 -17.48 -11.10 -9.33
C PHE A 40 -16.33 -10.28 -9.92
N LEU A 41 -15.75 -10.71 -11.05
CA LEU A 41 -14.66 -9.97 -11.71
C LEU A 41 -15.10 -8.59 -12.21
N HIS A 42 -16.33 -8.50 -12.70
CA HIS A 42 -16.94 -7.25 -13.13
C HIS A 42 -17.13 -6.29 -11.95
N GLU A 43 -17.65 -6.77 -10.83
CA GLU A 43 -17.78 -5.94 -9.63
C GLU A 43 -16.42 -5.58 -9.03
N ALA A 44 -15.47 -6.52 -9.01
CA ALA A 44 -14.09 -6.26 -8.57
C ALA A 44 -13.44 -5.15 -9.39
N LYS A 45 -13.61 -5.16 -10.72
CA LYS A 45 -13.18 -4.09 -11.61
C LYS A 45 -13.85 -2.76 -11.26
N ASN A 46 -15.17 -2.74 -11.11
CA ASN A 46 -15.90 -1.50 -10.77
C ASN A 46 -15.44 -0.92 -9.42
N GLN A 47 -15.20 -1.78 -8.43
CA GLN A 47 -14.71 -1.36 -7.12
C GLN A 47 -13.26 -0.88 -7.20
N LEU A 48 -12.42 -1.46 -8.05
CA LEU A 48 -11.07 -0.97 -8.30
C LEU A 48 -11.12 0.43 -8.94
N GLU A 49 -11.94 0.62 -9.98
CA GLU A 49 -12.12 1.92 -10.64
C GLU A 49 -12.65 2.99 -9.67
N LYS A 50 -13.57 2.65 -8.76
CA LYS A 50 -14.05 3.57 -7.70
C LYS A 50 -12.99 3.94 -6.67
N ARG A 51 -12.01 3.06 -6.42
CA ARG A 51 -10.96 3.24 -5.40
C ARG A 51 -9.72 3.93 -5.93
N LEU A 52 -9.54 4.01 -7.25
CA LEU A 52 -8.53 4.86 -7.84
C LEU A 52 -8.97 6.32 -7.72
N SER A 53 -8.06 7.20 -7.30
CA SER A 53 -8.30 8.64 -7.21
C SER A 53 -8.63 9.24 -8.56
N HIS A 54 -9.41 10.33 -8.61
CA HIS A 54 -9.78 11.02 -9.85
C HIS A 54 -8.59 11.54 -10.68
N ASP A 55 -7.40 11.66 -10.10
CA ASP A 55 -6.17 12.12 -10.77
C ASP A 55 -5.31 10.97 -11.38
N ILE A 56 -5.97 9.94 -11.92
CA ILE A 56 -5.29 8.79 -12.57
C ILE A 56 -4.35 9.27 -13.68
N ASP A 57 -4.73 10.32 -14.42
CA ASP A 57 -3.92 10.83 -15.52
C ASP A 57 -2.58 11.39 -15.02
N THR A 58 -2.57 12.09 -13.88
CA THR A 58 -1.31 12.59 -13.30
C THR A 58 -0.49 11.49 -12.65
N ILE A 59 -1.13 10.51 -12.00
CA ILE A 59 -0.46 9.29 -11.54
C ILE A 59 0.14 8.53 -12.74
N GLY A 60 -0.58 8.52 -13.85
CA GLY A 60 -0.14 7.93 -15.12
C GLY A 60 1.11 8.60 -15.68
N ASN A 61 1.42 9.83 -15.28
CA ASN A 61 2.67 10.50 -15.63
C ASN A 61 3.86 9.98 -14.82
N LEU A 62 3.66 9.30 -13.68
CA LEU A 62 4.75 8.68 -12.92
C LEU A 62 5.50 7.61 -13.69
N LYS A 63 4.85 6.99 -14.69
CA LYS A 63 5.53 6.04 -15.59
C LYS A 63 6.71 6.66 -16.33
N TYR A 64 6.73 7.99 -16.52
CA TYR A 64 7.85 8.66 -17.18
C TYR A 64 9.09 8.73 -16.30
N PHE A 65 8.95 8.47 -14.99
CA PHE A 65 10.05 8.33 -14.05
C PHE A 65 10.55 6.90 -13.90
N ASP A 66 9.93 5.93 -14.57
CA ASP A 66 10.49 4.59 -14.65
C ASP A 66 11.88 4.63 -15.32
N PRO A 67 12.92 3.95 -14.79
CA PRO A 67 14.27 3.97 -15.35
C PRO A 67 14.32 3.67 -16.86
N LYS A 68 13.45 2.78 -17.36
CA LYS A 68 13.39 2.42 -18.78
C LYS A 68 12.81 3.53 -19.66
N MET A 69 11.96 4.38 -19.09
CA MET A 69 11.34 5.51 -19.78
C MET A 69 12.17 6.77 -19.65
N CYS A 70 12.68 7.07 -18.45
CA CYS A 70 13.42 8.30 -18.18
C CYS A 70 14.83 8.26 -18.80
N LEU A 71 15.46 7.10 -18.96
CA LEU A 71 16.78 7.01 -19.61
C LEU A 71 16.69 6.83 -21.14
N ASN A 72 15.49 6.77 -21.71
CA ASN A 72 15.31 6.63 -23.15
C ASN A 72 15.62 7.96 -23.85
N GLN A 73 16.52 7.93 -24.86
CA GLN A 73 16.87 9.11 -25.64
C GLN A 73 15.70 9.69 -26.45
N LEU A 74 14.71 8.85 -26.78
CA LEU A 74 13.47 9.24 -27.48
C LEU A 74 12.31 9.57 -26.52
N ARG A 75 12.60 9.75 -25.23
CA ARG A 75 11.58 10.09 -24.22
C ARG A 75 10.90 11.42 -24.53
N LYS A 76 9.69 11.57 -24.02
CA LYS A 76 8.98 12.85 -24.04
C LYS A 76 9.70 13.87 -23.13
N PRO A 77 9.54 15.19 -23.38
CA PRO A 77 10.00 16.23 -22.47
C PRO A 77 9.46 16.02 -21.05
N PHE A 78 10.10 16.68 -20.07
CA PHE A 78 9.68 16.62 -18.67
C PHE A 78 8.15 16.70 -18.55
N PRO A 79 7.49 15.70 -17.92
CA PRO A 79 6.05 15.64 -17.95
C PRO A 79 5.45 16.81 -17.16
N SER A 80 4.27 17.29 -17.56
CA SER A 80 3.54 18.27 -16.75
C SER A 80 3.03 17.59 -15.48
N ILE A 81 3.88 17.61 -14.47
CA ILE A 81 3.64 17.00 -13.15
C ILE A 81 3.09 18.05 -12.17
N SER A 82 3.08 19.32 -12.62
CA SER A 82 2.65 20.51 -11.90
C SER A 82 1.33 20.26 -11.15
N ALA A 83 0.23 19.89 -11.81
CA ALA A 83 -1.08 19.90 -11.15
C ALA A 83 -1.20 19.04 -9.87
N THR A 84 -0.58 17.84 -9.83
CA THR A 84 -0.69 16.96 -8.64
C THR A 84 0.47 17.15 -7.66
N PHE A 85 1.61 17.64 -8.14
CA PHE A 85 2.79 17.83 -7.29
C PHE A 85 2.96 19.26 -6.81
N ASP A 86 2.30 20.24 -7.42
CA ASP A 86 2.23 21.61 -6.92
C ASP A 86 1.67 21.58 -5.49
N HIS A 87 0.61 20.82 -5.24
CA HIS A 87 0.07 20.62 -3.88
C HIS A 87 0.99 19.83 -2.94
N LEU A 88 1.79 18.90 -3.45
CA LEU A 88 2.78 18.16 -2.64
C LEU A 88 4.05 18.97 -2.37
N THR A 89 4.30 19.99 -3.20
CA THR A 89 5.49 20.85 -3.14
C THR A 89 5.21 22.22 -2.55
N ASP A 90 3.95 22.64 -2.43
CA ASP A 90 3.50 23.86 -1.74
C ASP A 90 3.98 23.87 -0.27
N ASP A 91 3.90 22.72 0.41
CA ASP A 91 4.44 22.55 1.78
C ASP A 91 5.98 22.51 1.84
N ILE A 92 6.66 22.36 0.69
CA ILE A 92 8.10 22.10 0.59
C ILE A 92 8.85 23.26 -0.10
N THR A 93 8.25 24.45 -0.27
CA THR A 93 8.78 25.74 -0.78
C THR A 93 8.60 26.06 -2.29
N ASN A 94 8.18 27.32 -2.54
CA ASN A 94 8.15 28.11 -3.81
C ASN A 94 8.09 27.31 -5.13
N ALA A 95 6.88 26.97 -5.56
CA ALA A 95 6.56 26.14 -6.72
C ALA A 95 7.19 26.58 -8.06
N SER A 96 7.17 27.87 -8.41
CA SER A 96 7.55 28.34 -9.76
C SER A 96 9.05 28.23 -10.08
N ARG A 97 9.93 28.38 -9.09
CA ARG A 97 11.39 28.26 -9.27
C ARG A 97 11.86 26.81 -9.33
N LYS A 98 11.06 25.86 -8.83
CA LYS A 98 11.42 24.43 -8.82
C LYS A 98 11.10 23.72 -10.13
N THR A 99 10.01 24.03 -10.83
CA THR A 99 9.67 23.31 -12.08
C THR A 99 10.78 23.42 -13.14
N SER A 100 11.35 24.61 -13.33
CA SER A 100 12.49 24.80 -14.24
C SER A 100 13.74 24.06 -13.77
N LEU A 101 14.01 24.03 -12.46
CA LEU A 101 15.12 23.28 -11.89
C LEU A 101 14.95 21.77 -12.10
N LEU A 102 13.76 21.23 -11.83
CA LEU A 102 13.42 19.83 -12.01
C LEU A 102 13.59 19.41 -13.48
N GLN A 103 13.14 20.25 -14.41
CA GLN A 103 13.33 20.01 -15.84
C GLN A 103 14.83 19.99 -16.21
N ILE A 104 15.61 20.96 -15.73
CA ILE A 104 17.07 20.99 -15.97
C ILE A 104 17.73 19.71 -15.44
N GLN A 105 17.38 19.28 -14.23
CA GLN A 105 17.92 18.04 -13.65
C GLN A 105 17.47 16.81 -14.45
N TYR A 106 16.23 16.78 -14.90
CA TYR A 106 15.68 15.69 -15.69
C TYR A 106 16.43 15.56 -17.03
N ASP A 107 16.68 16.68 -17.71
CA ASP A 107 17.44 16.71 -18.97
C ASP A 107 18.90 16.30 -18.79
N LYS A 108 19.54 16.76 -17.70
CA LYS A 108 20.90 16.34 -17.33
C LYS A 108 21.02 14.84 -17.03
N LEU A 109 19.93 14.16 -16.68
CA LEU A 109 19.93 12.72 -16.39
C LEU A 109 20.50 11.91 -17.56
N LEU A 110 20.24 12.32 -18.81
CA LEU A 110 20.74 11.65 -20.02
C LEU A 110 22.23 11.90 -20.29
N SER A 111 22.83 12.88 -19.61
CA SER A 111 24.24 13.22 -19.77
C SER A 111 25.16 12.33 -18.93
N VAL A 112 24.60 11.53 -18.03
CA VAL A 112 25.33 10.61 -17.15
C VAL A 112 25.21 9.20 -17.69
N ASP A 113 26.34 8.49 -17.77
CA ASP A 113 26.34 7.07 -18.08
C ASP A 113 26.09 6.25 -16.81
N TRP A 114 24.81 6.05 -16.50
CA TRP A 114 24.39 5.31 -15.33
C TRP A 114 24.93 3.87 -15.28
N THR A 115 25.28 3.27 -16.42
CA THR A 115 25.85 1.92 -16.41
C THR A 115 27.22 1.86 -15.75
N GLN A 116 27.99 2.96 -15.77
CA GLN A 116 29.30 3.04 -15.12
C GLN A 116 29.18 3.40 -13.62
N GLU A 117 28.08 4.03 -13.22
CA GLU A 117 27.86 4.48 -11.85
C GLU A 117 27.30 3.39 -10.93
N PHE A 118 26.70 2.34 -11.49
CA PHE A 118 26.24 1.18 -10.71
C PHE A 118 27.32 0.11 -10.63
N ALA A 119 27.56 -0.42 -9.42
CA ALA A 119 28.63 -1.39 -9.15
C ALA A 119 28.56 -2.67 -10.02
N ASP A 120 27.35 -3.08 -10.40
CA ASP A 120 27.11 -4.30 -11.20
C ASP A 120 27.04 -4.02 -12.71
N GLY A 121 27.23 -2.76 -13.15
CA GLY A 121 27.12 -2.38 -14.56
C GLY A 121 25.68 -2.29 -15.09
N GLU A 122 24.69 -2.64 -14.25
CA GLU A 122 23.28 -2.71 -14.62
C GLU A 122 22.45 -1.65 -13.90
N VAL A 123 21.59 -0.97 -14.66
CA VAL A 123 20.62 -0.01 -14.10
C VAL A 123 19.48 -0.78 -13.44
N PRO A 124 19.16 -0.50 -12.16
CA PRO A 124 18.05 -1.16 -11.47
C PRO A 124 16.73 -1.00 -12.23
N SER A 125 15.99 -2.11 -12.43
CA SER A 125 14.64 -2.05 -12.99
C SER A 125 13.61 -1.52 -11.99
N ASP A 126 13.94 -1.51 -10.70
CA ASP A 126 13.10 -0.95 -9.65
C ASP A 126 13.30 0.56 -9.56
N ALA A 127 12.21 1.32 -9.75
CA ALA A 127 12.26 2.78 -9.76
C ALA A 127 12.70 3.36 -8.42
N VAL A 128 12.25 2.80 -7.30
CA VAL A 128 12.58 3.32 -5.95
C VAL A 128 14.09 3.19 -5.69
N THR A 129 14.65 2.02 -5.98
CA THR A 129 16.08 1.75 -5.86
C THR A 129 16.90 2.68 -6.76
N PHE A 130 16.53 2.80 -8.04
CA PHE A 130 17.19 3.71 -8.97
C PHE A 130 17.21 5.15 -8.46
N TRP A 131 16.05 5.70 -8.08
CA TRP A 131 15.95 7.09 -7.62
C TRP A 131 16.63 7.34 -6.27
N ALA A 132 16.72 6.33 -5.39
CA ALA A 132 17.50 6.41 -4.16
C ALA A 132 19.01 6.57 -4.44
N TYR A 133 19.53 5.89 -5.46
CA TYR A 133 20.91 6.10 -5.92
C TYR A 133 21.10 7.46 -6.56
N VAL A 134 20.22 7.86 -7.48
CA VAL A 134 20.26 9.19 -8.12
C VAL A 134 20.22 10.33 -7.09
N HIS A 135 19.50 10.14 -5.97
CA HIS A 135 19.46 11.09 -4.86
C HIS A 135 20.79 11.27 -4.13
N ASN A 136 21.61 10.21 -4.10
CA ASN A 136 22.92 10.21 -3.45
C ASN A 136 24.07 10.41 -4.44
N TYR A 137 23.78 10.49 -5.74
CA TYR A 137 24.77 10.78 -6.77
C TYR A 137 25.33 12.19 -6.59
N GLU A 138 26.65 12.26 -6.50
CA GLU A 138 27.43 13.48 -6.44
C GLU A 138 28.35 13.55 -7.65
N ASN A 139 28.49 14.74 -8.24
CA ASN A 139 29.47 14.93 -9.31
C ASN A 139 30.89 14.97 -8.75
N ALA A 140 31.89 15.13 -9.63
CA ALA A 140 33.30 15.27 -9.26
C ALA A 140 33.60 16.44 -8.29
N ALA A 141 32.67 17.39 -8.13
CA ALA A 141 32.78 18.50 -7.17
C ALA A 141 32.07 18.23 -5.83
N GLY A 142 31.55 17.01 -5.61
CA GLY A 142 30.79 16.65 -4.39
C GLY A 142 29.40 17.27 -4.33
N VAL A 143 28.85 17.73 -5.45
CA VAL A 143 27.53 18.40 -5.50
C VAL A 143 26.47 17.42 -6.00
N LYS A 144 25.38 17.32 -5.22
CA LYS A 144 24.18 16.55 -5.60
C LYS A 144 23.48 17.19 -6.79
N CYS A 145 23.65 16.61 -7.97
CA CYS A 145 23.15 17.19 -9.22
C CYS A 145 21.66 16.94 -9.47
N PHE A 146 21.07 15.96 -8.78
CA PHE A 146 19.71 15.47 -9.01
C PHE A 146 18.88 15.41 -7.72
N GLY A 147 19.29 16.11 -6.66
CA GLY A 147 18.72 15.97 -5.31
C GLY A 147 17.23 16.30 -5.27
N GLU A 148 16.82 17.41 -5.89
CA GLU A 148 15.45 17.90 -5.91
C GLU A 148 14.55 17.01 -6.77
N LEU A 149 15.04 16.59 -7.94
CA LEU A 149 14.30 15.71 -8.83
C LEU A 149 14.06 14.36 -8.18
N SER A 150 15.13 13.72 -7.70
CA SER A 150 15.04 12.41 -7.05
C SER A 150 14.17 12.45 -5.80
N GLN A 151 14.26 13.50 -4.98
CA GLN A 151 13.42 13.65 -3.80
C GLN A 151 11.93 13.77 -4.17
N MET A 152 11.59 14.57 -5.18
CA MET A 152 10.22 14.70 -5.66
C MET A 152 9.68 13.37 -6.17
N VAL A 153 10.46 12.64 -6.97
CA VAL A 153 10.06 11.33 -7.51
C VAL A 153 9.92 10.29 -6.38
N LEU A 154 10.81 10.28 -5.40
CA LEU A 154 10.68 9.39 -4.24
C LEU A 154 9.41 9.70 -3.44
N TYR A 155 9.08 10.98 -3.23
CA TYR A 155 7.81 11.37 -2.60
C TYR A 155 6.60 10.94 -3.41
N ALA A 156 6.66 11.05 -4.73
CA ALA A 156 5.62 10.54 -5.62
C ALA A 156 5.36 9.05 -5.43
N HIS A 157 6.44 8.25 -5.29
CA HIS A 157 6.35 6.81 -5.11
C HIS A 157 5.80 6.38 -3.74
N VAL A 158 5.83 7.27 -2.74
CA VAL A 158 5.25 7.00 -1.40
C VAL A 158 3.74 7.25 -1.37
N LEU A 159 3.19 7.97 -2.37
CA LEU A 159 1.76 8.27 -2.39
C LEU A 159 0.93 6.99 -2.49
N PRO A 160 -0.01 6.77 -1.56
CA PRO A 160 -0.92 5.64 -1.67
C PRO A 160 -1.86 5.85 -2.85
N LEU A 161 -1.62 5.14 -3.95
CA LEU A 161 -2.45 5.20 -5.16
C LEU A 161 -3.84 4.58 -4.99
N SER A 162 -4.10 3.92 -3.86
CA SER A 162 -5.39 3.32 -3.56
C SER A 162 -5.65 3.27 -2.05
N ASN A 163 -6.93 3.18 -1.71
CA ASN A 163 -7.37 3.00 -0.32
C ASN A 163 -7.10 1.59 0.22
N ALA A 164 -6.52 0.67 -0.57
CA ALA A 164 -6.30 -0.73 -0.15
C ALA A 164 -5.44 -0.86 1.11
N PHE A 165 -4.45 0.03 1.29
CA PHE A 165 -3.65 0.07 2.52
C PHE A 165 -4.52 0.43 3.74
N VAL A 166 -5.37 1.45 3.60
CA VAL A 166 -6.29 1.89 4.67
C VAL A 166 -7.33 0.80 4.96
N GLU A 167 -7.88 0.15 3.94
CA GLU A 167 -8.80 -0.97 4.10
C GLU A 167 -8.15 -2.15 4.84
N ARG A 168 -6.86 -2.42 4.59
CA ARG A 168 -6.11 -3.43 5.36
C ARG A 168 -6.00 -3.05 6.83
N ILE A 169 -5.72 -1.79 7.14
CA ILE A 169 -5.72 -1.29 8.53
C ILE A 169 -7.12 -1.44 9.15
N PHE A 170 -8.19 -1.12 8.42
CA PHE A 170 -9.56 -1.32 8.89
C PHE A 170 -9.91 -2.79 9.10
N SER A 171 -9.35 -3.71 8.31
CA SER A 171 -9.47 -5.15 8.55
C SER A 171 -8.81 -5.53 9.88
N TYR A 172 -7.60 -5.03 10.18
CA TYR A 172 -6.96 -5.24 11.48
C TYR A 172 -7.81 -4.72 12.63
N VAL A 173 -8.34 -3.50 12.50
CA VAL A 173 -9.24 -2.91 13.50
C VAL A 173 -10.50 -3.77 13.66
N THR A 174 -11.08 -4.24 12.56
CA THR A 174 -12.27 -5.08 12.57
C THR A 174 -11.98 -6.38 13.31
N ILE A 175 -10.89 -7.07 13.02
CA ILE A 175 -10.49 -8.32 13.72
C ILE A 175 -10.28 -8.07 15.22
N ILE A 176 -9.60 -6.98 15.58
CA ILE A 176 -9.37 -6.60 16.98
C ILE A 176 -10.70 -6.35 17.71
N LYS A 177 -11.68 -5.75 17.02
CA LYS A 177 -13.01 -5.42 17.59
C LYS A 177 -14.00 -6.57 17.55
N SER A 178 -13.96 -7.41 16.52
CA SER A 178 -15.05 -8.34 16.19
C SER A 178 -14.88 -9.73 16.76
N LYS A 179 -13.64 -10.23 16.93
CA LYS A 179 -13.49 -11.67 17.18
C LYS A 179 -14.02 -12.11 18.54
N ILE A 180 -13.83 -11.37 19.65
CA ILE A 180 -14.35 -11.79 20.97
C ILE A 180 -14.44 -10.60 21.94
N ARG A 181 -15.56 -9.87 22.00
CA ARG A 181 -15.99 -8.93 23.08
C ARG A 181 -14.98 -7.97 23.76
N ASN A 182 -13.80 -7.75 23.22
CA ASN A 182 -12.81 -6.84 23.80
C ASN A 182 -13.13 -5.40 23.41
N ARG A 183 -13.90 -4.71 24.27
CA ARG A 183 -14.00 -3.25 24.23
C ARG A 183 -12.69 -2.68 24.78
N LEU A 184 -11.61 -2.80 24.00
CA LEU A 184 -10.34 -2.17 24.30
C LEU A 184 -10.53 -0.65 24.34
N LEU A 185 -9.83 0.00 25.27
CA LEU A 185 -9.68 1.45 25.24
C LEU A 185 -9.09 1.86 23.90
N LEU A 186 -9.48 3.04 23.40
CA LEU A 186 -9.03 3.56 22.11
C LEU A 186 -7.50 3.58 22.02
N GLU A 187 -6.84 4.00 23.09
CA GLU A 187 -5.38 4.05 23.21
C GLU A 187 -4.73 2.67 23.09
N THR A 188 -5.34 1.64 23.70
CA THR A 188 -4.85 0.26 23.60
C THR A 188 -5.06 -0.28 22.18
N MET A 189 -6.21 -0.01 21.57
CA MET A 189 -6.49 -0.40 20.19
C MET A 189 -5.50 0.26 19.23
N GLU A 190 -5.25 1.55 19.40
CA GLU A 190 -4.27 2.31 18.62
C GLU A 190 -2.86 1.74 18.77
N ALA A 191 -2.43 1.45 20.00
CA ALA A 191 -1.13 0.83 20.26
C ALA A 191 -1.00 -0.54 19.57
N VAL A 192 -2.02 -1.40 19.65
CA VAL A 192 -2.02 -2.71 18.99
C VAL A 192 -1.97 -2.58 17.46
N VAL A 193 -2.73 -1.64 16.87
CA VAL A 193 -2.70 -1.36 15.44
C VAL A 193 -1.31 -0.88 15.02
N ARG A 194 -0.72 0.08 15.76
CA ARG A 194 0.64 0.59 15.50
C ARG A 194 1.69 -0.53 15.53
N ILE A 195 1.65 -1.39 16.54
CA ILE A 195 2.58 -2.53 16.66
C ILE A 195 2.40 -3.49 15.47
N ARG A 196 1.15 -3.87 15.14
CA ARG A 196 0.88 -4.76 14.01
C ARG A 196 1.35 -4.18 12.69
N SER A 197 1.06 -2.91 12.42
CA SER A 197 1.50 -2.22 11.21
C SER A 197 3.02 -2.15 11.11
N HIS A 198 3.71 -1.88 12.23
CA HIS A 198 5.17 -1.84 12.28
C HIS A 198 5.80 -3.21 11.98
N LEU A 199 5.31 -4.27 12.64
CA LEU A 199 5.80 -5.64 12.40
C LEU A 199 5.53 -6.10 10.96
N ALA A 200 4.36 -5.77 10.42
CA ALA A 200 4.02 -6.05 9.02
C ALA A 200 4.96 -5.33 8.04
N GLY A 201 5.31 -4.07 8.30
CA GLY A 201 6.28 -3.31 7.50
C GLY A 201 7.68 -3.91 7.53
N MET A 202 8.07 -4.54 8.65
CA MET A 202 9.33 -5.28 8.77
C MET A 202 9.27 -6.72 8.25
N GLN A 203 8.12 -7.17 7.73
CA GLN A 203 7.85 -8.55 7.34
C GLN A 203 8.16 -9.57 8.47
N LYS A 204 7.99 -9.16 9.74
CA LYS A 204 8.20 -10.02 10.91
C LYS A 204 6.88 -10.42 11.53
N CYS A 205 6.80 -11.67 11.98
CA CYS A 205 5.69 -12.15 12.80
C CYS A 205 5.97 -11.86 14.28
N CYS A 206 4.93 -11.83 15.13
CA CYS A 206 5.09 -11.71 16.58
C CYS A 206 5.98 -12.80 17.18
N LYS A 207 6.08 -13.96 16.52
CA LYS A 207 6.94 -15.08 16.93
C LYS A 207 8.43 -14.85 16.65
N SER A 208 8.74 -14.00 15.67
CA SER A 208 10.10 -13.71 15.21
C SER A 208 10.57 -12.30 15.60
N PHE A 209 9.86 -11.66 16.53
CA PHE A 209 10.21 -10.33 17.01
C PHE A 209 11.20 -10.44 18.17
N ASP A 210 12.43 -10.03 17.93
CA ASP A 210 13.48 -10.01 18.94
C ASP A 210 13.36 -8.74 19.80
N VAL A 211 13.07 -8.92 21.08
CA VAL A 211 12.91 -7.81 22.01
C VAL A 211 14.29 -7.28 22.41
N THR A 212 14.56 -6.00 22.16
CA THR A 212 15.82 -5.36 22.57
C THR A 212 15.90 -5.25 24.09
N ASN A 213 17.12 -5.40 24.67
CA ASN A 213 17.36 -5.21 26.11
C ASN A 213 16.82 -3.87 26.66
N LYS A 214 16.84 -2.81 25.83
CA LYS A 214 16.23 -1.52 26.17
C LYS A 214 14.72 -1.64 26.40
N MET A 215 13.98 -2.41 25.59
CA MET A 215 12.54 -2.61 25.79
C MET A 215 12.25 -3.40 27.07
N LEU A 216 13.06 -4.42 27.37
CA LEU A 216 12.96 -5.17 28.63
C LEU A 216 13.23 -4.29 29.84
N SER A 217 14.19 -3.36 29.76
CA SER A 217 14.49 -2.42 30.85
C SER A 217 13.35 -1.46 31.17
N LEU A 218 12.47 -1.18 30.19
CA LEU A 218 11.27 -0.38 30.38
C LEU A 218 10.13 -1.17 31.03
N PHE A 219 10.24 -2.50 31.09
CA PHE A 219 9.28 -3.39 31.72
C PHE A 219 9.53 -3.47 33.25
N ASN A 220 9.39 -2.32 33.91
CA ASN A 220 9.61 -2.19 35.35
C ASN A 220 8.37 -1.59 36.05
N SER A 221 8.44 -1.44 37.37
CA SER A 221 7.32 -1.00 38.21
C SER A 221 6.72 0.36 37.81
N SER A 222 7.44 1.21 37.07
CA SER A 222 6.92 2.48 36.54
C SER A 222 5.80 2.30 35.52
N MET A 223 5.60 1.10 34.96
CA MET A 223 4.47 0.83 34.06
C MET A 223 3.11 0.92 34.76
N TYR A 224 3.07 0.68 36.08
CA TYR A 224 1.83 0.69 36.86
C TYR A 224 1.57 2.02 37.56
N THR A 225 2.52 2.97 37.49
CA THR A 225 2.31 4.31 38.04
C THR A 225 1.44 5.12 37.09
N CYS A 226 0.14 5.09 37.33
CA CYS A 226 -0.86 5.79 36.55
C CYS A 226 -0.58 7.30 36.58
N GLN A 227 -0.14 7.88 35.45
CA GLN A 227 -0.03 9.34 35.33
C GLN A 227 -1.42 9.91 35.08
N ALA A 228 -1.99 10.58 36.07
CA ALA A 228 -3.27 11.26 36.04
C ALA A 228 -3.28 12.49 35.10
N LYS A 229 -2.95 12.31 33.82
CA LYS A 229 -2.88 13.40 32.82
C LYS A 229 -3.98 13.36 31.74
N HIS A 230 -4.93 12.42 31.80
CA HIS A 230 -5.98 12.28 30.79
C HIS A 230 -7.35 12.89 31.17
N ALA A 231 -7.46 13.60 32.30
CA ALA A 231 -8.75 14.11 32.79
C ALA A 231 -9.24 15.44 32.14
N GLU A 232 -8.44 16.11 31.28
CA GLU A 232 -8.78 17.46 30.79
C GLU A 232 -9.30 17.55 29.34
N ARG A 233 -9.60 16.44 28.63
CA ARG A 233 -9.97 16.52 27.19
C ARG A 233 -11.32 15.95 26.77
N THR A 234 -12.22 15.61 27.67
CA THR A 234 -13.56 15.14 27.25
C THR A 234 -14.64 15.53 28.25
N SER A 235 -15.20 16.72 28.04
CA SER A 235 -16.49 17.10 28.60
C SER A 235 -17.36 17.74 27.51
N THR A 236 -17.86 16.91 26.59
CA THR A 236 -19.14 17.13 25.91
C THR A 236 -19.58 15.83 25.24
N GLU A 237 -20.49 15.10 25.89
CA GLU A 237 -21.78 14.63 25.35
C GLU A 237 -22.33 13.35 26.02
N PRO A 238 -23.67 13.15 26.03
CA PRO A 238 -24.36 12.47 27.12
C PRO A 238 -24.53 10.96 26.92
N SER A 239 -24.67 10.31 28.07
CA SER A 239 -25.03 8.92 28.31
C SER A 239 -26.37 8.48 27.71
N THR A 240 -26.38 7.30 27.09
CA THR A 240 -27.59 6.45 26.97
C THR A 240 -27.24 4.98 27.27
N SER A 241 -28.16 4.37 28.01
CA SER A 241 -28.07 3.17 28.84
C SER A 241 -28.09 1.80 28.13
N ALA A 242 -27.41 0.85 28.78
CA ALA A 242 -27.79 -0.55 29.09
C ALA A 242 -28.37 -1.49 28.00
N GLY A 243 -27.75 -2.66 27.86
CA GLY A 243 -28.32 -3.83 27.17
C GLY A 243 -27.48 -5.11 27.37
N SER A 244 -28.12 -6.15 27.86
CA SER A 244 -27.62 -7.40 28.49
C SER A 244 -26.82 -8.37 27.60
N THR A 245 -25.98 -9.17 28.26
CA THR A 245 -25.15 -10.30 27.81
C THR A 245 -25.94 -11.56 27.40
N ALA A 246 -25.43 -12.29 26.39
CA ALA A 246 -25.67 -13.72 26.20
C ALA A 246 -24.42 -14.38 25.59
N GLU A 247 -23.77 -15.29 26.31
CA GLU A 247 -22.57 -16.04 25.89
C GLU A 247 -22.90 -17.10 24.83
N LEU A 248 -22.01 -17.27 23.85
CA LEU A 248 -22.00 -18.41 22.92
C LEU A 248 -20.55 -18.85 22.75
N HIS A 249 -20.30 -20.08 23.18
CA HIS A 249 -19.02 -20.75 23.22
C HIS A 249 -18.73 -21.35 21.82
N VAL A 250 -17.62 -20.96 21.20
CA VAL A 250 -17.11 -21.60 19.96
C VAL A 250 -15.63 -21.91 20.17
N THR A 251 -15.28 -23.18 19.98
CA THR A 251 -14.00 -23.81 20.30
C THR A 251 -12.87 -23.38 19.34
N GLU A 252 -11.67 -23.19 19.89
CA GLU A 252 -10.46 -22.60 19.28
C GLU A 252 -9.87 -23.33 18.06
N GLN A 253 -10.41 -24.48 17.65
CA GLN A 253 -9.82 -25.31 16.59
C GLN A 253 -10.14 -24.86 15.15
N GLU A 254 -11.22 -24.13 14.91
CA GLU A 254 -11.59 -23.67 13.55
C GLU A 254 -10.79 -22.44 13.09
N CYS A 255 -10.16 -21.69 14.00
CA CYS A 255 -9.47 -20.44 13.64
C CYS A 255 -8.08 -20.63 13.00
N GLN A 256 -7.54 -21.85 13.00
CA GLN A 256 -6.16 -22.11 12.59
C GLN A 256 -6.05 -22.59 11.13
N GLU A 257 -7.09 -23.21 10.59
CA GLU A 257 -7.11 -23.68 9.19
C GLU A 257 -7.39 -22.52 8.19
N ASP A 258 -8.25 -21.57 8.55
CA ASP A 258 -8.59 -20.42 7.70
C ASP A 258 -7.40 -19.47 7.43
N LEU A 259 -6.43 -19.41 8.36
CA LEU A 259 -5.27 -18.50 8.26
C LEU A 259 -4.18 -19.03 7.32
N GLU A 260 -4.03 -20.36 7.19
CA GLU A 260 -3.08 -20.94 6.24
C GLU A 260 -3.61 -20.92 4.81
N GLU A 261 -4.93 -21.04 4.61
CA GLU A 261 -5.53 -21.04 3.27
C GLU A 261 -5.50 -19.65 2.62
N VAL A 262 -5.66 -18.59 3.41
CA VAL A 262 -5.54 -17.20 2.92
C VAL A 262 -4.09 -16.86 2.53
N MET A 263 -3.09 -17.41 3.23
CA MET A 263 -1.68 -17.15 2.88
C MET A 263 -1.22 -17.95 1.64
N LYS A 264 -1.80 -19.12 1.37
CA LYS A 264 -1.45 -19.95 0.18
C LYS A 264 -2.09 -19.47 -1.11
N THR A 265 -3.07 -18.56 -1.06
CA THR A 265 -3.84 -18.13 -2.24
C THR A 265 -3.33 -16.81 -2.86
N VAL A 266 -2.33 -16.16 -2.25
CA VAL A 266 -1.89 -14.80 -2.63
C VAL A 266 -0.40 -14.70 -2.99
N PHE A 267 0.31 -15.83 -3.06
CA PHE A 267 1.66 -15.93 -3.62
C PHE A 267 1.75 -17.02 -4.68
#